data_AF-A0A4U5V6N8-F1
#
_entry.id   AF-A0A4U5V6N8-F1
#
_cell.length_a   1.000
_cell.length_b   1.000
_cell.length_c   1.000
_cell.angle_alpha   90.00
_cell.angle_beta   90.00
_cell.angle_gamma   90.00
#
_symmetry.space_group_name_H-M   'P 1'
#
loop_
_entity.id
_entity.type
_entity.pdbx_description
1 polymer ?
#
loop_
_entity_poly.entity_id
_entity_poly.type
_entity_poly.pdbx_seq_one_letter_code
_entity_poly.pdbx_strand_id
1 'polypeptide(L)'
;MACFFPEGFDTDQDIFAMKVRAMHGCAMCMFEQEKGHSVLSQKGLCKLLHVLNFLRIMMQAFQQHEHLCWQIYNGSLNIYNICRYLMTMNRSAQALEYLLWASISVELSIPLMTAKYLPWIVTLYCAVCHCYYDNQADLQAEKFARRALGKINDLAKMEDVPTTRECQRAYKESSVKLAAMIFKRAVYVARKRPKTRLKIKIQSTLKDMHNAPWPRTMTERILMGLFDSSAAQFFAISEALWDSTRKPLQTKMPSEPELQNVILELLSAGISILSGTASESPIALTPTATLMDFAITGEKKIPIMSAIRFVKLLFQYKQQDAFSELAGEMLQVLSGVEGQSFRRAEMELALLDSFKQSAVFSEEPCQKRQHD
;
A
#
# COMPACT_ATOMS: atom_id res chain seq x y z
N MET A 1 29.24 -16.00 12.22
CA MET A 1 29.49 -14.98 13.27
C MET A 1 30.81 -15.21 14.00
N ALA A 2 31.11 -16.43 14.45
CA ALA A 2 32.41 -16.77 15.05
C ALA A 2 33.65 -16.37 14.20
N CYS A 3 33.57 -16.46 12.87
CA CYS A 3 34.68 -16.02 12.00
C CYS A 3 34.91 -14.50 11.99
N PHE A 4 33.86 -13.69 12.23
CA PHE A 4 33.96 -12.22 12.23
C PHE A 4 34.24 -11.67 13.64
N PHE A 5 33.71 -12.37 14.66
CA PHE A 5 33.80 -12.04 16.08
C PHE A 5 34.29 -13.25 16.86
N PRO A 6 35.57 -13.64 16.73
CA PRO A 6 36.11 -14.82 17.42
C PRO A 6 36.16 -14.63 18.94
N GLU A 7 36.32 -13.39 19.40
CA GLU A 7 36.38 -13.01 20.82
C GLU A 7 34.99 -12.59 21.37
N GLY A 8 33.92 -12.81 20.61
CA GLY A 8 32.57 -12.33 20.96
C GLY A 8 32.34 -10.86 20.61
N PHE A 9 31.30 -10.27 21.20
CA PHE A 9 30.88 -8.89 20.91
C PHE A 9 31.44 -7.85 21.89
N ASP A 10 32.14 -8.29 22.94
CA ASP A 10 32.74 -7.44 23.98
C ASP A 10 34.14 -6.92 23.60
N THR A 11 34.52 -7.03 22.32
CA THR A 11 35.75 -6.46 21.78
C THR A 11 35.72 -4.92 21.78
N ASP A 12 36.86 -4.29 21.51
CA ASP A 12 36.96 -2.84 21.26
C ASP A 12 35.77 -2.33 20.41
N GLN A 13 35.06 -1.34 20.95
CA GLN A 13 33.78 -0.85 20.41
C GLN A 13 33.95 -0.27 18.99
N ASP A 14 35.09 0.34 18.69
CA ASP A 14 35.38 0.91 17.37
C ASP A 14 35.65 -0.20 16.36
N ILE A 15 36.40 -1.22 16.76
CA ILE A 15 36.65 -2.41 15.91
C ILE A 15 35.34 -3.15 15.63
N PHE A 16 34.51 -3.35 16.66
CA PHE A 16 33.19 -3.96 16.50
C PHE A 16 32.32 -3.16 15.52
N ALA A 17 32.18 -1.85 15.76
CA ALA A 17 31.37 -0.97 14.93
C ALA A 17 31.87 -0.94 13.47
N MET A 18 33.18 -0.91 13.25
CA MET A 18 33.79 -0.96 11.93
C MET A 18 33.46 -2.27 11.20
N LYS A 19 33.63 -3.42 11.86
CA LYS A 19 33.29 -4.74 11.29
C LYS A 19 31.82 -4.83 10.91
N VAL A 20 30.92 -4.40 11.81
CA VAL A 20 29.48 -4.38 11.54
C VAL A 20 29.15 -3.48 10.35
N ARG A 21 29.68 -2.24 10.32
CA ARG A 21 29.48 -1.32 9.20
C ARG A 21 29.99 -1.92 7.88
N ALA A 22 31.15 -2.57 7.88
CA ALA A 22 31.68 -3.24 6.69
C ALA A 22 30.76 -4.37 6.20
N MET A 23 30.25 -5.21 7.10
CA MET A 23 29.30 -6.26 6.76
C MET A 23 28.00 -5.72 6.13
N HIS A 24 27.39 -4.69 6.74
CA HIS A 24 26.22 -4.03 6.16
C HIS A 24 26.54 -3.39 4.81
N GLY A 25 27.70 -2.73 4.69
CA GLY A 25 28.18 -2.09 3.46
C GLY A 25 28.33 -3.10 2.32
N CYS A 26 29.02 -4.22 2.57
CA CYS A 26 29.18 -5.29 1.58
C CYS A 26 27.82 -5.84 1.11
N ALA A 27 26.89 -6.09 2.04
CA ALA A 27 25.53 -6.53 1.71
C ALA A 27 24.82 -5.54 0.78
N MET A 28 24.90 -4.24 1.09
CA MET A 28 24.25 -3.20 0.29
C MET A 28 24.93 -2.97 -1.06
N CYS A 29 26.25 -3.08 -1.16
CA CYS A 29 26.96 -3.01 -2.45
C CYS A 29 26.53 -4.14 -3.38
N MET A 30 26.42 -5.38 -2.86
CA MET A 30 25.93 -6.51 -3.64
C MET A 30 24.48 -6.31 -4.10
N PHE A 31 23.63 -5.73 -3.24
CA PHE A 31 22.25 -5.40 -3.61
C PHE A 31 22.19 -4.35 -4.73
N GLU A 32 22.89 -3.22 -4.58
CA GLU A 32 22.86 -2.15 -5.58
C GLU A 32 23.46 -2.60 -6.92
N GLN A 33 24.46 -3.49 -6.90
CA GLN A 33 24.98 -4.11 -8.12
C GLN A 33 23.89 -4.89 -8.87
N GLU A 34 23.14 -5.75 -8.18
CA GLU A 34 22.08 -6.54 -8.82
C GLU A 34 20.89 -5.68 -9.23
N LYS A 35 20.55 -4.66 -8.44
CA LYS A 35 19.48 -3.70 -8.73
C LYS A 35 19.79 -2.83 -9.95
N GLY A 36 21.06 -2.59 -10.26
CA GLY A 36 21.49 -1.85 -11.45
C GLY A 36 21.18 -2.55 -12.78
N HIS A 37 20.80 -3.83 -12.75
CA HIS A 37 20.36 -4.54 -13.95
C HIS A 37 18.90 -4.22 -14.30
N SER A 38 18.61 -4.12 -15.61
CA SER A 38 17.25 -3.83 -16.11
C SER A 38 16.23 -4.95 -15.84
N VAL A 39 16.70 -6.18 -15.68
CA VAL A 39 15.89 -7.36 -15.39
C VAL A 39 16.58 -8.20 -14.30
N LEU A 40 15.81 -8.62 -13.31
CA LEU A 40 16.29 -9.52 -12.26
C LEU A 40 16.41 -10.96 -12.81
N SER A 41 17.64 -11.40 -13.06
CA SER A 41 17.94 -12.78 -13.48
C SER A 41 17.77 -13.78 -12.31
N GLN A 42 17.64 -15.07 -12.61
CA GLN A 42 17.59 -16.11 -11.58
C GLN A 42 18.88 -16.16 -10.74
N LYS A 43 20.04 -15.94 -11.37
CA LYS A 43 21.33 -15.86 -10.67
C LYS A 43 21.37 -14.65 -9.72
N GLY A 44 20.87 -13.51 -10.18
CA GLY A 44 20.74 -12.29 -9.37
C GLY A 44 19.80 -12.50 -8.18
N LEU A 45 18.64 -13.12 -8.41
CA LEU A 45 17.72 -13.50 -7.34
C LEU A 45 18.42 -14.39 -6.30
N CYS A 46 19.11 -15.45 -6.73
CA CYS A 46 19.87 -16.30 -5.81
C CYS A 46 20.88 -15.49 -4.99
N LYS A 47 21.65 -14.59 -5.60
CA LYS A 47 22.60 -13.73 -4.87
C LYS A 47 21.89 -12.85 -3.83
N LEU A 48 20.78 -12.21 -4.19
CA LEU A 48 20.01 -11.39 -3.26
C LEU A 48 19.46 -12.19 -2.07
N LEU A 49 19.05 -13.44 -2.29
CA LEU A 49 18.63 -14.34 -1.21
C LEU A 49 19.79 -14.71 -0.28
N HIS A 50 21.01 -14.90 -0.82
CA HIS A 50 22.19 -15.10 0.01
C HIS A 50 22.50 -13.87 0.86
N VAL A 51 22.39 -12.66 0.29
CA VAL A 51 22.57 -11.40 1.03
C VAL A 51 21.50 -11.27 2.13
N LEU A 52 20.23 -11.54 1.83
CA LEU A 52 19.14 -11.53 2.81
C LEU A 52 19.37 -12.53 3.94
N ASN A 53 19.81 -13.76 3.62
CA ASN A 53 20.13 -14.76 4.63
C ASN A 53 21.33 -14.35 5.50
N PHE A 54 22.34 -13.71 4.90
CA PHE A 54 23.46 -13.14 5.65
C PHE A 54 22.99 -12.08 6.64
N LEU A 55 22.19 -11.11 6.20
CA LEU A 55 21.62 -10.07 7.06
C LEU A 55 20.77 -10.65 8.19
N ARG A 56 19.95 -11.67 7.88
CA ARG A 56 19.13 -12.40 8.86
C ARG A 56 19.98 -13.05 9.95
N ILE A 57 21.01 -13.80 9.56
CA ILE A 57 21.93 -14.48 10.50
C ILE A 57 22.66 -13.46 11.37
N MET A 58 23.10 -12.35 10.78
CA MET A 58 23.76 -11.27 11.50
C MET A 58 22.82 -10.66 12.56
N MET A 59 21.59 -10.30 12.18
CA MET A 59 20.58 -9.80 13.13
C MET A 59 20.26 -10.82 14.23
N GLN A 60 20.12 -12.11 13.89
CA GLN A 60 19.85 -13.18 14.85
C GLN A 60 20.92 -13.23 15.95
N ALA A 61 22.18 -13.03 15.58
CA ALA A 61 23.28 -13.03 16.54
C ALA A 61 23.27 -11.81 17.46
N PHE A 62 22.78 -10.66 16.99
CA PHE A 62 22.63 -9.46 17.81
C PHE A 62 21.38 -9.48 18.71
N GLN A 63 20.40 -10.35 18.41
CA GLN A 63 19.10 -10.38 19.10
C GLN A 63 19.20 -10.58 20.62
N GLN A 64 20.22 -11.30 21.11
CA GLN A 64 20.41 -11.59 22.53
C GLN A 64 21.09 -10.43 23.30
N HIS A 65 21.53 -9.38 22.60
CA HIS A 65 22.31 -8.28 23.15
C HIS A 65 21.52 -6.99 23.01
N GLU A 66 20.85 -6.58 24.09
CA GLU A 66 19.94 -5.42 24.06
C GLU A 66 20.63 -4.11 23.62
N HIS A 67 21.89 -3.91 24.01
CA HIS A 67 22.69 -2.76 23.61
C HIS A 67 22.98 -2.71 22.09
N LEU A 68 22.79 -3.82 21.37
CA LEU A 68 22.94 -3.92 19.91
C LEU A 68 21.61 -3.76 19.17
N CYS A 69 20.52 -3.35 19.83
CA CYS A 69 19.22 -3.11 19.20
C CYS A 69 19.29 -2.20 17.96
N TRP A 70 20.20 -1.21 17.95
CA TRP A 70 20.41 -0.36 16.79
C TRP A 70 20.88 -1.14 15.54
N GLN A 71 21.63 -2.22 15.72
CA GLN A 71 22.05 -3.09 14.61
C GLN A 71 20.89 -3.94 14.09
N ILE A 72 19.97 -4.35 14.96
CA ILE A 72 18.71 -5.00 14.56
C ILE A 72 17.88 -4.03 13.72
N TYR A 73 17.76 -2.78 14.17
CA TYR A 73 17.07 -1.73 13.42
C TYR A 73 17.70 -1.53 12.03
N ASN A 74 19.02 -1.34 11.93
CA ASN A 74 19.71 -1.17 10.65
C ASN A 74 19.61 -2.41 9.75
N GLY A 75 19.69 -3.61 10.32
CA GLY A 75 19.51 -4.85 9.59
C GLY A 75 18.11 -4.96 8.98
N SER A 76 17.09 -4.58 9.75
CA SER A 76 15.70 -4.58 9.27
C SER A 76 15.49 -3.61 8.10
N LEU A 77 16.12 -2.44 8.12
CA LEU A 77 16.11 -1.47 7.01
C LEU A 77 16.69 -2.08 5.73
N ASN A 78 17.86 -2.73 5.84
CA ASN A 78 18.52 -3.36 4.70
C ASN A 78 17.70 -4.53 4.14
N ILE A 79 17.16 -5.39 5.01
CA ILE A 79 16.27 -6.48 4.60
C ILE A 79 15.06 -5.92 3.85
N TYR A 80 14.39 -4.91 4.40
CA TYR A 80 13.25 -4.27 3.76
C TYR A 80 13.60 -3.70 2.39
N ASN A 81 14.71 -2.98 2.25
CA ASN A 81 15.11 -2.38 0.98
C ASN A 81 15.27 -3.42 -0.13
N ILE A 82 15.94 -4.54 0.17
CA ILE A 82 16.10 -5.66 -0.77
C ILE A 82 14.73 -6.30 -1.05
N CYS A 83 13.94 -6.57 -0.01
CA CYS A 83 12.63 -7.19 -0.15
C CYS A 83 11.65 -6.33 -0.96
N ARG A 84 11.66 -5.01 -0.80
CA ARG A 84 10.84 -4.10 -1.62
C ARG A 84 11.20 -4.16 -3.08
N TYR A 85 12.49 -4.22 -3.41
CA TYR A 85 12.92 -4.46 -4.78
C TYR A 85 12.42 -5.82 -5.31
N LEU A 86 12.55 -6.89 -4.52
CA LEU A 86 12.01 -8.21 -4.89
C LEU A 86 10.49 -8.16 -5.14
N MET A 87 9.72 -7.46 -4.30
CA MET A 87 8.29 -7.25 -4.49
C MET A 87 8.00 -6.55 -5.83
N THR A 88 8.74 -5.48 -6.17
CA THR A 88 8.57 -4.81 -7.48
C THR A 88 8.92 -5.70 -8.68
N MET A 89 9.72 -6.74 -8.47
CA MET A 89 10.09 -7.73 -9.47
C MET A 89 9.16 -8.96 -9.46
N ASN A 90 8.00 -8.90 -8.80
CA ASN A 90 7.06 -10.01 -8.63
C ASN A 90 7.73 -11.25 -7.99
N ARG A 91 8.51 -11.03 -6.93
CA ARG A 91 9.16 -12.06 -6.10
C ARG A 91 8.73 -11.94 -4.62
N SER A 92 7.47 -11.57 -4.39
CA SER A 92 6.89 -11.40 -3.05
C SER A 92 6.87 -12.69 -2.22
N ALA A 93 6.79 -13.86 -2.86
CA ALA A 93 6.90 -15.16 -2.18
C ALA A 93 8.25 -15.33 -1.48
N GLN A 94 9.35 -14.97 -2.16
CA GLN A 94 10.70 -15.08 -1.61
C GLN A 94 11.00 -13.98 -0.57
N ALA A 95 10.40 -12.80 -0.71
CA ALA A 95 10.59 -11.70 0.23
C ALA A 95 9.89 -11.92 1.58
N LEU A 96 8.78 -12.67 1.59
CA LEU A 96 7.87 -12.79 2.73
C LEU A 96 8.57 -13.28 4.00
N GLU A 97 9.39 -14.34 3.93
CA GLU A 97 10.04 -14.90 5.12
C GLU A 97 11.00 -13.90 5.79
N TYR A 98 11.72 -13.10 4.99
CA TYR A 98 12.68 -12.14 5.50
C TYR A 98 11.97 -10.91 6.08
N LEU A 99 10.87 -10.46 5.48
CA LEU A 99 10.04 -9.39 6.04
C LEU A 99 9.38 -9.82 7.35
N LEU A 100 8.88 -11.05 7.44
CA LEU A 100 8.38 -11.63 8.69
C LEU A 100 9.47 -11.63 9.74
N TRP A 101 10.65 -12.16 9.41
CA TRP A 101 11.80 -12.16 10.32
C TRP A 101 12.17 -10.76 10.80
N ALA A 102 12.30 -9.80 9.88
CA ALA A 102 12.63 -8.42 10.22
C ALA A 102 11.58 -7.79 11.15
N SER A 103 10.29 -7.99 10.85
CA SER A 103 9.20 -7.48 11.70
C SER A 103 9.25 -8.07 13.11
N ILE A 104 9.38 -9.39 13.24
CA ILE A 104 9.43 -10.07 14.53
C ILE A 104 10.71 -9.73 15.30
N SER A 105 11.85 -9.58 14.63
CA SER A 105 13.13 -9.25 15.28
C SER A 105 13.09 -7.86 15.92
N VAL A 106 12.51 -6.87 15.21
CA VAL A 106 12.29 -5.53 15.75
C VAL A 106 11.27 -5.58 16.89
N GLU A 107 10.20 -6.37 16.76
CA GLU A 107 9.21 -6.56 17.82
C GLU A 107 9.76 -7.15 19.12
N LEU A 108 10.71 -8.08 19.01
CA LEU A 108 11.34 -8.73 20.16
C LEU A 108 12.35 -7.82 20.87
N SER A 109 12.75 -6.72 20.25
CA SER A 109 13.69 -5.76 20.83
C SER A 109 12.94 -4.67 21.58
N ILE A 110 12.88 -4.78 22.92
CA ILE A 110 12.18 -3.83 23.79
C ILE A 110 12.55 -2.36 23.50
N PRO A 111 13.84 -1.98 23.33
CA PRO A 111 14.19 -0.58 23.02
C PRO A 111 13.62 -0.04 21.70
N LEU A 112 13.28 -0.92 20.75
CA LEU A 112 12.72 -0.54 19.45
C LEU A 112 11.19 -0.53 19.47
N MET A 113 10.53 -1.21 20.39
CA MET A 113 9.07 -1.23 20.50
C MET A 113 8.54 -0.01 21.26
N THR A 114 8.72 1.18 20.67
CA THR A 114 8.26 2.47 21.21
C THR A 114 7.61 3.32 20.13
N ALA A 115 6.83 4.33 20.54
CA ALA A 115 6.15 5.25 19.61
C ALA A 115 7.08 5.85 18.54
N LYS A 116 8.34 6.13 18.90
CA LYS A 116 9.37 6.70 18.01
C LYS A 116 9.63 5.84 16.77
N TYR A 117 9.61 4.51 16.91
CA TYR A 117 9.94 3.58 15.84
C TYR A 117 8.70 2.96 15.18
N LEU A 118 7.50 3.26 15.66
CA LEU A 118 6.24 2.78 15.08
C LEU A 118 6.10 3.03 13.58
N PRO A 119 6.48 4.20 13.02
CA PRO A 119 6.39 4.40 11.57
C PRO A 119 7.16 3.35 10.77
N TRP A 120 8.33 2.94 11.29
CA TRP A 120 9.14 1.89 10.69
C TRP A 120 8.57 0.49 10.91
N ILE A 121 8.16 0.17 12.14
CA ILE A 121 7.55 -1.12 12.49
C ILE A 121 6.31 -1.39 11.62
N VAL A 122 5.42 -0.39 11.47
CA VAL A 122 4.23 -0.52 10.63
C VAL A 122 4.57 -0.62 9.16
N THR A 123 5.65 0.03 8.71
CA THR A 123 6.13 -0.15 7.33
C THR A 123 6.50 -1.61 7.06
N LEU A 124 7.18 -2.28 8.00
CA LEU A 124 7.45 -3.72 7.91
C LEU A 124 6.15 -4.54 7.94
N TYR A 125 5.20 -4.22 8.83
CA TYR A 125 3.92 -4.94 8.90
C TYR A 125 3.12 -4.83 7.61
N CYS A 126 3.02 -3.65 7.04
CA CYS A 126 2.34 -3.44 5.77
C CYS A 126 3.04 -4.20 4.65
N ALA A 127 4.38 -4.24 4.61
CA ALA A 127 5.11 -5.01 3.61
C ALA A 127 4.84 -6.52 3.71
N VAL A 128 4.75 -7.07 4.93
CA VAL A 128 4.33 -8.46 5.15
C VAL A 128 2.91 -8.69 4.63
N CYS A 129 1.97 -7.80 4.94
CA CYS A 129 0.59 -7.88 4.44
C CYS A 129 0.53 -7.83 2.91
N HIS A 130 1.28 -6.92 2.30
CA HIS A 130 1.40 -6.81 0.84
C HIS A 130 1.94 -8.10 0.22
N CYS A 131 2.98 -8.71 0.80
CA CYS A 131 3.47 -10.00 0.32
C CYS A 131 2.41 -11.11 0.45
N TYR A 132 1.65 -11.17 1.54
CA TYR A 132 0.55 -12.11 1.65
C TYR A 132 -0.52 -11.88 0.57
N TYR A 133 -0.90 -10.64 0.30
CA TYR A 133 -1.85 -10.30 -0.76
C TYR A 133 -1.33 -10.68 -2.15
N ASP A 134 -0.08 -10.35 -2.48
CA ASP A 134 0.54 -10.73 -3.76
C ASP A 134 0.59 -12.25 -3.96
N ASN A 135 0.72 -13.01 -2.86
CA ASN A 135 0.75 -14.48 -2.85
C ASN A 135 -0.66 -15.10 -2.72
N GLN A 136 -1.75 -14.33 -2.86
CA GLN A 136 -3.13 -14.79 -2.75
C GLN A 136 -3.50 -15.41 -1.38
N ALA A 137 -2.77 -15.03 -0.33
CA ALA A 137 -2.97 -15.49 1.04
C ALA A 137 -3.72 -14.43 1.88
N ASP A 138 -4.84 -13.94 1.37
CA ASP A 138 -5.57 -12.79 1.93
C ASP A 138 -5.93 -12.97 3.42
N LEU A 139 -6.38 -14.16 3.81
CA LEU A 139 -6.78 -14.44 5.19
C LEU A 139 -5.60 -14.27 6.16
N GLN A 140 -4.39 -14.57 5.72
CA GLN A 140 -3.17 -14.50 6.49
C GLN A 140 -2.73 -13.04 6.61
N ALA A 141 -2.88 -12.26 5.53
CA ALA A 141 -2.69 -10.82 5.54
C ALA A 141 -3.59 -10.14 6.59
N GLU A 142 -4.90 -10.44 6.58
CA GLU A 142 -5.84 -9.86 7.54
C GLU A 142 -5.54 -10.30 8.99
N LYS A 143 -5.27 -11.59 9.21
CA LYS A 143 -4.90 -12.10 10.54
C LYS A 143 -3.65 -11.42 11.08
N PHE A 144 -2.63 -11.26 10.23
CA PHE A 144 -1.39 -10.58 10.58
C PHE A 144 -1.65 -9.10 10.91
N ALA A 145 -2.41 -8.39 10.06
CA ALA A 145 -2.76 -6.98 10.28
C ALA A 145 -3.56 -6.76 11.58
N ARG A 146 -4.52 -7.64 11.89
CA ARG A 146 -5.27 -7.58 13.16
C ARG A 146 -4.37 -7.81 14.37
N ARG A 147 -3.45 -8.79 14.30
CA ARG A 147 -2.47 -9.06 15.37
C ARG A 147 -1.53 -7.88 15.57
N ALA A 148 -1.03 -7.28 14.48
CA ALA A 148 -0.22 -6.08 14.52
C ALA A 148 -0.97 -4.88 15.14
N LEU A 149 -2.24 -4.68 14.76
CA LEU A 149 -3.05 -3.58 15.29
C LEU A 149 -3.33 -3.77 16.79
N GLY A 150 -3.63 -4.99 17.23
CA GLY A 150 -3.77 -5.33 18.64
C GLY A 150 -2.52 -4.96 19.44
N LYS A 151 -1.34 -5.33 18.94
CA LYS A 151 -0.06 -4.96 19.57
C LYS A 151 0.15 -3.46 19.71
N ILE A 152 -0.18 -2.69 18.68
CA ILE A 152 -0.03 -1.22 18.71
C ILE A 152 -1.01 -0.61 19.71
N ASN A 153 -2.23 -1.14 19.80
CA ASN A 153 -3.21 -0.70 20.78
C ASN A 153 -2.78 -1.05 22.21
N ASP A 154 -2.14 -2.21 22.42
CA ASP A 154 -1.62 -2.60 23.72
C ASP A 154 -0.43 -1.72 24.13
N LEU A 155 0.47 -1.41 23.20
CA LEU A 155 1.56 -0.45 23.42
C LEU A 155 1.02 0.93 23.79
N ALA A 156 -0.01 1.41 23.09
CA ALA A 156 -0.66 2.70 23.37
C ALA A 156 -1.33 2.77 24.75
N LYS A 157 -1.74 1.63 25.33
CA LYS A 157 -2.31 1.55 26.69
C LYS A 157 -1.23 1.52 27.77
N MET A 158 -0.06 0.96 27.45
CA MET A 158 1.06 0.83 28.39
C MET A 158 1.85 2.14 28.52
N GLU A 159 1.92 2.93 27.46
CA GLU A 159 2.44 4.31 27.52
C GLU A 159 1.36 5.21 28.15
N ASP A 160 1.48 5.47 29.46
CA ASP A 160 0.62 6.43 30.20
C ASP A 160 0.73 7.82 29.54
N VAL A 161 -0.22 8.11 28.66
CA VAL A 161 -0.36 9.30 27.81
C VAL A 161 0.73 9.42 26.72
N PRO A 162 0.38 9.39 25.40
CA PRO A 162 1.28 9.84 24.36
C PRO A 162 1.52 11.34 24.54
N THR A 163 2.59 11.68 25.25
CA THR A 163 2.87 13.03 25.76
C THR A 163 3.25 14.02 24.65
N THR A 164 3.68 13.52 23.49
CA THR A 164 4.02 14.38 22.35
C THR A 164 3.07 14.20 21.17
N ARG A 165 2.89 15.27 20.39
CA ARG A 165 2.10 15.27 19.15
C ARG A 165 2.65 14.26 18.14
N GLU A 166 3.95 14.06 18.13
CA GLU A 166 4.65 13.12 17.27
C GLU A 166 4.29 11.67 17.63
N CYS A 167 4.18 11.33 18.92
CA CYS A 167 3.75 10.01 19.35
C CYS A 167 2.29 9.75 18.94
N GLN A 168 1.39 10.70 19.20
CA GLN A 168 -0.01 10.61 18.79
C GLN A 168 -0.15 10.43 17.27
N ARG A 169 0.64 11.18 16.50
CA ARG A 169 0.73 11.05 15.06
C ARG A 169 1.17 9.65 14.63
N ALA A 170 2.22 9.12 15.24
CA ALA A 170 2.73 7.78 14.93
C ALA A 170 1.69 6.68 15.21
N TYR A 171 0.97 6.74 16.34
CA TYR A 171 -0.11 5.81 16.64
C TYR A 171 -1.27 5.91 15.66
N LYS A 172 -1.73 7.13 15.34
CA LYS A 172 -2.84 7.32 14.41
C LYS A 172 -2.48 6.85 13.00
N GLU A 173 -1.28 7.16 12.54
CA GLU A 173 -0.76 6.66 11.26
C GLU A 173 -0.72 5.14 11.22
N SER A 174 -0.21 4.54 12.29
CA SER A 174 -0.11 3.10 12.46
C SER A 174 -1.47 2.42 12.36
N SER A 175 -2.46 2.94 13.07
CA SER A 175 -3.82 2.42 13.08
C SER A 175 -4.47 2.51 11.71
N VAL A 176 -4.36 3.64 11.01
CA VAL A 176 -4.93 3.82 9.66
C VAL A 176 -4.30 2.85 8.65
N LYS A 177 -2.97 2.71 8.66
CA LYS A 177 -2.26 1.80 7.75
C LYS A 177 -2.68 0.33 7.94
N LEU A 178 -2.74 -0.13 9.19
CA LEU A 178 -3.15 -1.51 9.49
C LEU A 178 -4.65 -1.74 9.27
N ALA A 179 -5.49 -0.75 9.58
CA ALA A 179 -6.92 -0.80 9.27
C ALA A 179 -7.15 -0.91 7.75
N ALA A 180 -6.35 -0.23 6.92
CA ALA A 180 -6.42 -0.37 5.46
C ALA A 180 -6.05 -1.79 5.00
N MET A 181 -5.04 -2.41 5.62
CA MET A 181 -4.71 -3.81 5.35
C MET A 181 -5.86 -4.74 5.73
N ILE A 182 -6.57 -4.50 6.84
CA ILE A 182 -7.74 -5.30 7.24
C ILE A 182 -8.91 -5.08 6.27
N PHE A 183 -9.18 -3.82 5.93
CA PHE A 183 -10.26 -3.40 5.03
C PHE A 183 -10.15 -4.06 3.66
N LYS A 184 -8.92 -4.11 3.10
CA LYS A 184 -8.62 -4.70 1.80
C LYS A 184 -9.22 -6.09 1.62
N ARG A 185 -9.18 -6.96 2.64
CA ARG A 185 -9.86 -8.26 2.59
C ARG A 185 -11.33 -8.19 3.01
N ALA A 186 -11.63 -7.45 4.09
CA ALA A 186 -12.95 -7.44 4.71
C ALA A 186 -14.06 -7.04 3.72
N VAL A 187 -13.77 -6.08 2.84
CA VAL A 187 -14.72 -5.60 1.82
C VAL A 187 -15.13 -6.69 0.82
N TYR A 188 -14.20 -7.56 0.42
CA TYR A 188 -14.47 -8.65 -0.51
C TYR A 188 -15.13 -9.86 0.18
N VAL A 189 -14.80 -10.13 1.45
CA VAL A 189 -15.34 -11.27 2.20
C VAL A 189 -16.78 -11.03 2.67
N ALA A 190 -17.13 -9.78 3.02
CA ALA A 190 -18.50 -9.43 3.44
C ALA A 190 -19.57 -9.81 2.41
N ARG A 191 -19.18 -10.00 1.15
CA ARG A 191 -20.05 -10.36 0.03
C ARG A 191 -20.14 -11.86 -0.25
N LYS A 192 -19.12 -12.64 0.12
CA LYS A 192 -19.08 -14.10 -0.05
C LYS A 192 -19.95 -14.87 0.96
N ARG A 193 -20.52 -14.20 1.98
CA ARG A 193 -21.47 -14.85 2.91
C ARG A 193 -22.79 -15.12 2.18
N PRO A 194 -23.33 -16.36 2.23
CA PRO A 194 -24.53 -16.71 1.48
C PRO A 194 -25.73 -15.90 1.99
N LYS A 195 -26.24 -14.99 1.16
CA LYS A 195 -27.53 -14.34 1.40
C LYS A 195 -28.64 -15.32 1.06
N THR A 196 -29.28 -15.90 2.07
CA THR A 196 -30.53 -16.68 1.99
C THR A 196 -31.77 -15.85 1.59
N ARG A 197 -31.58 -14.66 0.99
CA ARG A 197 -32.70 -13.78 0.61
C ARG A 197 -32.50 -13.24 -0.80
N LEU A 198 -33.41 -13.67 -1.67
CA LEU A 198 -33.86 -13.07 -2.93
C LEU A 198 -32.80 -12.31 -3.74
N LYS A 199 -32.38 -12.95 -4.85
CA LYS A 199 -31.63 -12.31 -5.93
C LYS A 199 -32.47 -11.18 -6.55
N ILE A 200 -32.40 -9.97 -5.99
CA ILE A 200 -32.60 -8.77 -6.78
C ILE A 200 -31.30 -8.58 -7.55
N LYS A 201 -31.37 -8.85 -8.86
CA LYS A 201 -30.28 -8.70 -9.80
C LYS A 201 -30.04 -7.20 -10.03
N ILE A 202 -29.44 -6.51 -9.05
CA ILE A 202 -29.02 -5.12 -9.23
C ILE A 202 -27.66 -5.16 -9.90
N GLN A 203 -27.68 -5.11 -11.22
CA GLN A 203 -26.53 -4.71 -12.02
C GLN A 203 -26.46 -3.18 -11.89
N SER A 204 -25.91 -2.68 -10.78
CA SER A 204 -25.82 -1.24 -10.53
C SER A 204 -24.69 -0.65 -11.37
N THR A 205 -25.03 0.23 -12.30
CA THR A 205 -24.05 1.07 -12.98
C THR A 205 -23.53 2.10 -11.97
N LEU A 206 -22.29 2.62 -12.12
CA LEU A 206 -21.77 3.70 -11.27
C LEU A 206 -22.75 4.89 -11.14
N LYS A 207 -23.53 5.15 -12.21
CA LYS A 207 -24.53 6.21 -12.29
C LYS A 207 -25.75 5.96 -11.38
N ASP A 208 -26.15 4.71 -11.18
CA ASP A 208 -27.35 4.34 -10.39
C ASP A 208 -27.15 4.53 -8.88
N MET A 209 -25.88 4.62 -8.44
CA MET A 209 -25.51 4.68 -7.02
C MET A 209 -25.53 6.10 -6.43
N HIS A 210 -25.79 7.14 -7.22
CA HIS A 210 -25.67 8.53 -6.78
C HIS A 210 -26.91 9.10 -6.08
N ASN A 211 -28.08 8.45 -6.15
CA ASN A 211 -29.36 9.04 -5.72
C ASN A 211 -29.73 8.79 -4.23
N ALA A 212 -28.91 8.09 -3.46
CA ALA A 212 -29.19 7.74 -2.07
C ALA A 212 -28.22 8.45 -1.09
N PRO A 213 -28.63 8.74 0.16
CA PRO A 213 -27.76 9.37 1.15
C PRO A 213 -26.62 8.42 1.57
N TRP A 214 -25.41 8.97 1.74
CA TRP A 214 -24.25 8.25 2.24
C TRP A 214 -24.44 7.85 3.72
N PRO A 215 -24.11 6.62 4.16
CA PRO A 215 -23.60 5.46 3.41
C PRO A 215 -24.72 4.60 2.78
N ARG A 216 -24.57 4.35 1.49
CA ARG A 216 -25.50 3.64 0.61
C ARG A 216 -25.20 2.15 0.57
N THR A 217 -23.91 1.80 0.52
CA THR A 217 -23.46 0.43 0.23
C THR A 217 -22.84 -0.27 1.46
N MET A 218 -22.67 -1.60 1.37
CA MET A 218 -21.95 -2.33 2.42
C MET A 218 -20.49 -1.87 2.51
N THR A 219 -19.86 -1.59 1.37
CA THR A 219 -18.48 -1.06 1.31
C THR A 219 -18.34 0.23 2.11
N GLU A 220 -19.26 1.18 1.91
CA GLU A 220 -19.27 2.47 2.60
C GLU A 220 -19.53 2.32 4.10
N ARG A 221 -20.40 1.40 4.52
CA ARG A 221 -20.62 1.10 5.94
C ARG A 221 -19.38 0.50 6.61
N ILE A 222 -18.65 -0.39 5.93
CA ILE A 222 -17.40 -0.93 6.47
C ILE A 222 -16.35 0.19 6.58
N LEU A 223 -16.26 1.09 5.59
CA LEU A 223 -15.36 2.24 5.62
C LEU A 223 -15.64 3.14 6.83
N MET A 224 -16.90 3.50 7.06
CA MET A 224 -17.29 4.33 8.21
C MET A 224 -17.05 3.64 9.56
N GLY A 225 -17.10 2.30 9.59
CA GLY A 225 -16.80 1.54 10.81
C GLY A 225 -15.31 1.42 11.14
N LEU A 226 -14.41 1.67 10.18
CA LEU A 226 -12.96 1.51 10.35
C LEU A 226 -12.18 2.82 10.31
N PHE A 227 -12.76 3.89 9.74
CA PHE A 227 -12.04 5.15 9.49
C PHE A 227 -12.92 6.38 9.75
N ASP A 228 -12.36 7.31 10.54
CA ASP A 228 -13.06 8.53 10.97
C ASP A 228 -12.87 9.72 10.02
N SER A 229 -11.98 9.63 9.02
CA SER A 229 -11.68 10.73 8.10
C SER A 229 -11.78 10.31 6.64
N SER A 230 -12.24 11.23 5.79
CA SER A 230 -12.37 10.99 4.34
C SER A 230 -11.03 10.68 3.68
N ALA A 231 -9.93 11.28 4.14
CA ALA A 231 -8.59 10.97 3.67
C ALA A 231 -8.17 9.52 4.02
N ALA A 232 -8.50 9.04 5.22
CA ALA A 232 -8.23 7.65 5.62
C ALA A 232 -9.12 6.65 4.85
N GLN A 233 -10.39 7.00 4.64
CA GLN A 233 -11.30 6.22 3.81
C GLN A 233 -10.81 6.14 2.35
N PHE A 234 -10.36 7.27 1.79
CA PHE A 234 -9.80 7.33 0.43
C PHE A 234 -8.51 6.52 0.29
N PHE A 235 -7.66 6.55 1.32
CA PHE A 235 -6.46 5.71 1.41
C PHE A 235 -6.84 4.22 1.39
N ALA A 236 -7.82 3.81 2.20
CA ALA A 236 -8.28 2.43 2.28
C ALA A 236 -8.92 1.94 0.97
N ILE A 237 -9.70 2.79 0.29
CA ILE A 237 -10.28 2.50 -1.03
C ILE A 237 -9.16 2.28 -2.06
N SER A 238 -8.20 3.22 -2.12
CA SER A 238 -7.07 3.14 -3.05
C SER A 238 -6.26 1.86 -2.82
N GLU A 239 -6.02 1.51 -1.56
CA GLU A 239 -5.28 0.31 -1.17
C GLU A 239 -6.05 -0.98 -1.51
N ALA A 240 -7.38 -1.01 -1.33
CA ALA A 240 -8.22 -2.16 -1.64
C ALA A 240 -8.39 -2.41 -3.14
N LEU A 241 -8.34 -1.35 -3.95
CA LEU A 241 -8.38 -1.42 -5.41
C LEU A 241 -7.00 -1.71 -6.03
N TRP A 242 -5.92 -1.38 -5.33
CA TRP A 242 -4.57 -1.60 -5.82
C TRP A 242 -4.17 -3.08 -5.84
N ASP A 243 -3.74 -3.56 -7.01
CA ASP A 243 -3.21 -4.90 -7.21
C ASP A 243 -1.83 -4.82 -7.87
N SER A 244 -0.76 -5.12 -7.11
CA SER A 244 0.63 -5.09 -7.57
C SER A 244 0.93 -6.13 -8.66
N THR A 245 0.15 -7.21 -8.71
CA THR A 245 0.40 -8.33 -9.62
C THR A 245 -0.09 -8.04 -11.04
N ARG A 246 -0.93 -7.01 -11.23
CA ARG A 246 -1.55 -6.68 -12.51
C ARG A 246 -0.82 -5.54 -13.21
N LYS A 247 -0.46 -5.75 -14.48
CA LYS A 247 0.02 -4.66 -15.34
C LYS A 247 -1.15 -3.72 -15.66
N PRO A 248 -0.97 -2.39 -15.62
CA PRO A 248 -2.06 -1.42 -15.83
C PRO A 248 -2.91 -1.64 -17.10
N LEU A 249 -2.29 -2.07 -18.20
CA LEU A 249 -2.97 -2.31 -19.49
C LEU A 249 -3.58 -3.73 -19.61
N GLN A 250 -3.30 -4.62 -18.65
CA GLN A 250 -3.75 -6.02 -18.66
C GLN A 250 -4.77 -6.31 -17.56
N THR A 251 -5.12 -5.33 -16.73
CA THR A 251 -6.15 -5.46 -15.70
C THR A 251 -7.49 -5.81 -16.32
N LYS A 252 -7.91 -7.07 -16.18
CA LYS A 252 -9.25 -7.52 -16.54
C LYS A 252 -10.13 -7.51 -15.30
N MET A 253 -11.38 -7.07 -15.47
CA MET A 253 -12.40 -7.22 -14.43
C MET A 253 -12.48 -8.70 -14.02
N PRO A 254 -12.57 -9.01 -12.73
CA PRO A 254 -12.68 -10.39 -12.28
C PRO A 254 -13.91 -11.08 -12.87
N SER A 255 -13.86 -12.38 -13.15
CA SER A 255 -14.99 -13.12 -13.73
C SER A 255 -16.18 -13.27 -12.77
N GLU A 256 -15.93 -13.21 -11.46
CA GLU A 256 -16.96 -13.33 -10.42
C GLU A 256 -17.78 -12.04 -10.31
N PRO A 257 -19.11 -12.05 -10.54
CA PRO A 257 -19.95 -10.85 -10.53
C PRO A 257 -20.02 -10.20 -9.14
N GLU A 258 -19.92 -10.99 -8.07
CA GLU A 258 -19.88 -10.50 -6.70
C GLU A 258 -18.66 -9.61 -6.44
N LEU A 259 -17.51 -10.02 -6.98
CA LEU A 259 -16.26 -9.30 -6.88
C LEU A 259 -16.26 -8.04 -7.74
N GLN A 260 -16.82 -8.12 -8.96
CA GLN A 260 -17.04 -6.94 -9.81
C GLN A 260 -17.88 -5.88 -9.10
N ASN A 261 -18.97 -6.28 -8.44
CA ASN A 261 -19.82 -5.34 -7.72
C ASN A 261 -19.11 -4.68 -6.52
N VAL A 262 -18.14 -5.35 -5.88
CA VAL A 262 -17.34 -4.72 -4.83
C VAL A 262 -16.41 -3.67 -5.40
N ILE A 263 -15.76 -3.97 -6.53
CA ILE A 263 -14.90 -3.01 -7.23
C ILE A 263 -15.72 -1.77 -7.63
N LEU A 264 -16.91 -1.95 -8.21
CA LEU A 264 -17.79 -0.83 -8.57
C LEU A 264 -18.21 -0.01 -7.34
N GLU A 265 -18.51 -0.65 -6.21
CA GLU A 265 -18.80 0.06 -4.96
C GLU A 265 -17.59 0.85 -4.44
N LEU A 266 -16.39 0.28 -4.50
CA LEU A 266 -15.15 0.97 -4.11
C LEU A 266 -14.86 2.17 -5.02
N LEU A 267 -15.04 2.02 -6.34
CA LEU A 267 -14.85 3.11 -7.30
C LEU A 267 -15.91 4.20 -7.11
N SER A 268 -17.18 3.84 -6.94
CA SER A 268 -18.25 4.79 -6.62
C SER A 268 -17.96 5.55 -5.32
N ALA A 269 -17.53 4.86 -4.27
CA ALA A 269 -17.14 5.47 -3.00
C ALA A 269 -15.98 6.46 -3.17
N GLY A 270 -14.95 6.09 -3.93
CA GLY A 270 -13.80 6.97 -4.19
C GLY A 270 -14.18 8.21 -5.01
N ILE A 271 -15.05 8.06 -6.02
CA ILE A 271 -15.61 9.19 -6.78
C ILE A 271 -16.41 10.10 -5.85
N SER A 272 -17.31 9.56 -5.03
CA SER A 272 -18.14 10.36 -4.14
C SER A 272 -17.33 11.11 -3.07
N ILE A 273 -16.21 10.53 -2.62
CA ILE A 273 -15.27 11.24 -1.77
C ILE A 273 -14.60 12.38 -2.58
N LEU A 274 -14.02 12.11 -3.75
CA LEU A 274 -13.35 13.15 -4.56
C LEU A 274 -14.26 14.32 -4.94
N SER A 275 -15.49 14.04 -5.37
CA SER A 275 -16.49 15.06 -5.74
C SER A 275 -17.10 15.76 -4.52
N GLY A 276 -16.77 15.34 -3.30
CA GLY A 276 -17.31 15.91 -2.07
C GLY A 276 -18.78 15.60 -1.83
N THR A 277 -19.37 14.58 -2.47
CA THR A 277 -20.77 14.18 -2.21
C THR A 277 -20.89 13.26 -0.99
N ALA A 278 -19.80 12.64 -0.56
CA ALA A 278 -19.74 11.84 0.67
C ALA A 278 -19.58 12.69 1.95
N SER A 279 -19.40 14.01 1.82
CA SER A 279 -19.22 14.95 2.93
C SER A 279 -20.07 16.19 2.66
N GLU A 280 -20.69 16.80 3.67
CA GLU A 280 -21.52 18.02 3.53
C GLU A 280 -20.75 19.28 3.05
N SER A 281 -19.47 19.12 2.65
CA SER A 281 -18.56 20.18 2.21
C SER A 281 -17.64 19.66 1.08
N PRO A 282 -17.33 20.48 0.04
CA PRO A 282 -16.45 20.07 -1.05
C PRO A 282 -15.05 19.69 -0.54
N ILE A 283 -14.49 18.59 -1.04
CA ILE A 283 -13.12 18.18 -0.70
C ILE A 283 -12.15 19.09 -1.45
N ALA A 284 -11.22 19.71 -0.72
CA ALA A 284 -10.18 20.54 -1.34
C ALA A 284 -9.01 19.65 -1.80
N LEU A 285 -8.68 19.77 -3.09
CA LEU A 285 -7.44 19.22 -3.63
C LEU A 285 -6.26 20.13 -3.27
N THR A 286 -5.12 19.52 -2.99
CA THR A 286 -3.93 20.27 -2.58
C THR A 286 -2.65 19.70 -3.18
N PRO A 287 -1.70 20.56 -3.61
CA PRO A 287 -0.38 20.13 -4.05
C PRO A 287 0.55 19.80 -2.87
N THR A 288 0.19 20.21 -1.65
CA THR A 288 1.04 20.08 -0.45
C THR A 288 0.55 18.97 0.49
N ALA A 289 1.49 18.42 1.27
CA ALA A 289 1.30 17.33 2.23
C ALA A 289 0.88 15.98 1.62
N THR A 290 0.99 14.93 2.43
CA THR A 290 0.64 13.56 2.04
C THR A 290 -0.80 13.21 2.42
N LEU A 291 -1.37 12.19 1.78
CA LEU A 291 -2.72 11.71 2.11
C LEU A 291 -2.78 11.22 3.57
N MET A 292 -1.66 10.68 4.05
CA MET A 292 -1.53 10.21 5.42
C MET A 292 -1.54 11.38 6.41
N ASP A 293 -0.96 12.53 6.05
CA ASP A 293 -1.01 13.73 6.89
C ASP A 293 -2.46 14.18 7.13
N PHE A 294 -3.28 14.22 6.08
CA PHE A 294 -4.71 14.56 6.22
C PHE A 294 -5.51 13.50 6.94
N ALA A 295 -5.19 12.22 6.74
CA ALA A 295 -5.80 11.14 7.51
C ALA A 295 -5.51 11.26 9.01
N ILE A 296 -4.31 11.73 9.38
CA ILE A 296 -3.91 11.98 10.77
C ILE A 296 -4.59 13.25 11.30
N THR A 297 -4.56 14.37 10.57
CA THR A 297 -5.17 15.62 11.06
C THR A 297 -6.70 15.57 11.05
N GLY A 298 -7.29 14.64 10.29
CA GLY A 298 -8.74 14.54 10.10
C GLY A 298 -9.28 15.56 9.09
N GLU A 299 -8.40 16.23 8.35
CA GLU A 299 -8.79 17.19 7.33
C GLU A 299 -9.47 16.53 6.13
N LYS A 300 -10.47 17.21 5.59
CA LYS A 300 -11.22 16.79 4.38
C LYS A 300 -10.50 17.25 3.12
N LYS A 301 -9.25 16.82 2.95
CA LYS A 301 -8.40 17.16 1.80
C LYS A 301 -7.79 15.91 1.19
N ILE A 302 -7.59 15.93 -0.12
CA ILE A 302 -6.92 14.85 -0.85
C ILE A 302 -5.78 15.46 -1.66
N PRO A 303 -4.54 14.93 -1.55
CA PRO A 303 -3.45 15.41 -2.39
C PRO A 303 -3.72 15.08 -3.85
N ILE A 304 -3.38 16.01 -4.74
CA ILE A 304 -3.57 15.88 -6.20
C ILE A 304 -3.00 14.55 -6.73
N MET A 305 -1.80 14.16 -6.29
CA MET A 305 -1.17 12.91 -6.72
C MET A 305 -1.92 11.65 -6.28
N SER A 306 -2.65 11.70 -5.16
CA SER A 306 -3.48 10.59 -4.71
C SER A 306 -4.75 10.47 -5.55
N ALA A 307 -5.38 11.60 -5.87
CA ALA A 307 -6.51 11.67 -6.78
C ALA A 307 -6.12 11.13 -8.18
N ILE A 308 -4.98 11.53 -8.73
CA ILE A 308 -4.52 11.05 -10.04
C ILE A 308 -4.27 9.54 -10.04
N ARG A 309 -3.67 8.99 -8.98
CA ARG A 309 -3.49 7.54 -8.83
C ARG A 309 -4.84 6.81 -8.85
N PHE A 310 -5.84 7.36 -8.18
CA PHE A 310 -7.20 6.81 -8.20
C PHE A 310 -7.86 6.95 -9.58
N VAL A 311 -7.72 8.07 -10.27
CA VAL A 311 -8.24 8.24 -11.64
C VAL A 311 -7.61 7.22 -12.59
N LYS A 312 -6.31 6.93 -12.45
CA LYS A 312 -5.65 5.84 -13.19
C LYS A 312 -6.25 4.46 -12.87
N LEU A 313 -6.74 4.22 -11.65
CA LEU A 313 -7.46 2.98 -11.32
C LEU A 313 -8.80 2.89 -12.08
N LEU A 314 -9.54 4.00 -12.26
CA LEU A 314 -10.77 4.00 -13.07
C LEU A 314 -10.50 3.52 -14.49
N PHE A 315 -9.40 3.97 -15.09
CA PHE A 315 -8.95 3.49 -16.40
C PHE A 315 -8.64 1.99 -16.38
N GLN A 316 -7.86 1.52 -15.39
CA GLN A 316 -7.50 0.11 -15.25
C GLN A 316 -8.72 -0.82 -15.08
N TYR A 317 -9.75 -0.37 -14.37
CA TYR A 317 -11.01 -1.09 -14.20
C TYR A 317 -12.05 -0.82 -15.30
N LYS A 318 -11.62 -0.23 -16.42
CA LYS A 318 -12.43 0.04 -17.62
C LYS A 318 -13.67 0.90 -17.37
N GLN A 319 -13.65 1.78 -16.37
CA GLN A 319 -14.72 2.73 -16.10
C GLN A 319 -14.52 3.99 -16.95
N GLN A 320 -14.74 3.86 -18.26
CA GLN A 320 -14.33 4.87 -19.26
C GLN A 320 -15.05 6.21 -19.13
N ASP A 321 -16.35 6.22 -18.79
CA ASP A 321 -17.14 7.44 -18.62
C ASP A 321 -16.60 8.26 -17.44
N ALA A 322 -16.59 7.64 -16.25
CA ALA A 322 -16.11 8.26 -15.02
C ALA A 322 -14.62 8.65 -15.11
N PHE A 323 -13.81 7.87 -15.84
CA PHE A 323 -12.42 8.22 -16.10
C PHE A 323 -12.31 9.52 -16.89
N SER A 324 -13.02 9.68 -18.01
CA SER A 324 -12.86 10.88 -18.85
C SER A 324 -13.35 12.16 -18.17
N GLU A 325 -14.45 12.08 -17.41
CA GLU A 325 -14.95 13.20 -16.62
C GLU A 325 -13.89 13.67 -15.62
N LEU A 326 -13.41 12.77 -14.77
CA LEU A 326 -12.41 13.10 -13.75
C LEU A 326 -11.03 13.40 -14.34
N ALA A 327 -10.64 12.76 -15.45
CA ALA A 327 -9.38 13.05 -16.11
C ALA A 327 -9.36 14.48 -16.66
N GLY A 328 -10.47 14.94 -17.26
CA GLY A 328 -10.62 16.31 -17.73
C GLY A 328 -10.48 17.33 -16.59
N GLU A 329 -11.18 17.11 -15.48
CA GLU A 329 -11.06 17.95 -14.28
C GLU A 329 -9.62 17.96 -13.72
N MET A 330 -8.99 16.79 -13.62
CA MET A 330 -7.62 16.68 -13.09
C MET A 330 -6.58 17.33 -14.01
N LEU A 331 -6.74 17.28 -15.34
CA LEU A 331 -5.86 17.97 -16.28
C LEU A 331 -5.93 19.49 -16.10
N GLN A 332 -7.13 20.04 -15.90
CA GLN A 332 -7.30 21.45 -15.58
C GLN A 332 -6.59 21.82 -14.26
N VAL A 333 -6.77 21.01 -13.20
CA VAL A 333 -6.09 21.21 -11.92
C VAL A 333 -4.55 21.14 -12.07
N LEU A 334 -4.06 20.19 -12.86
CA LEU A 334 -2.62 19.99 -13.10
C LEU A 334 -1.97 21.15 -13.86
N SER A 335 -2.68 21.72 -14.83
CA SER A 335 -2.19 22.88 -15.59
C SER A 335 -1.96 24.12 -14.71
N GLY A 336 -2.66 24.20 -13.57
CA GLY A 336 -2.56 25.29 -12.61
C GLY A 336 -1.52 25.09 -11.50
N VAL A 337 -0.78 23.97 -11.46
CA VAL A 337 0.19 23.68 -10.40
C VAL A 337 1.61 23.41 -10.94
N GLU A 338 2.61 23.96 -10.26
CA GLU A 338 4.01 23.80 -10.65
C GLU A 338 4.67 22.61 -9.94
N GLY A 339 5.50 21.85 -10.69
CA GLY A 339 6.35 20.79 -10.14
C GLY A 339 6.63 19.68 -11.15
N GLN A 340 7.83 19.10 -11.10
CA GLN A 340 8.23 18.03 -12.02
C GLN A 340 7.32 16.79 -11.92
N SER A 341 6.89 16.45 -10.71
CA SER A 341 5.95 15.35 -10.45
C SER A 341 4.58 15.61 -11.09
N PHE A 342 4.07 16.84 -11.02
CA PHE A 342 2.78 17.22 -11.60
C PHE A 342 2.83 17.24 -13.12
N ARG A 343 3.88 17.82 -13.72
CA ARG A 343 4.08 17.78 -15.18
C ARG A 343 4.15 16.36 -15.72
N ARG A 344 4.87 15.48 -15.02
CA ARG A 344 4.91 14.06 -15.39
C ARG A 344 3.52 13.41 -15.27
N ALA A 345 2.80 13.70 -14.20
CA ALA A 345 1.46 13.16 -13.99
C ALA A 345 0.46 13.64 -15.05
N GLU A 346 0.56 14.90 -15.46
CA GLU A 346 -0.21 15.53 -16.53
C GLU A 346 0.04 14.84 -17.87
N MET A 347 1.32 14.67 -18.26
CA MET A 347 1.69 13.93 -19.47
C MET A 347 1.17 12.50 -19.44
N GLU A 348 1.36 11.79 -18.33
CA GLU A 348 0.86 10.41 -18.18
C GLU A 348 -0.67 10.33 -18.27
N LEU A 349 -1.39 11.29 -17.69
CA LEU A 349 -2.86 11.31 -17.73
C LEU A 349 -3.40 11.68 -19.12
N ALA A 350 -2.78 12.67 -19.79
CA ALA A 350 -3.11 13.05 -21.16
C ALA A 350 -2.86 11.90 -22.16
N LEU A 351 -1.78 11.13 -21.97
CA LEU A 351 -1.50 9.93 -22.75
C LEU A 351 -2.59 8.85 -22.57
N LEU A 352 -3.08 8.66 -21.35
CA LEU A 352 -4.17 7.70 -21.09
C LEU A 352 -5.50 8.16 -21.69
N ASP A 353 -5.81 9.46 -21.62
CA ASP A 353 -7.04 10.01 -22.20
C ASP A 353 -7.03 9.97 -23.74
N SER A 354 -5.91 10.32 -24.37
CA SER A 354 -5.72 10.17 -25.82
C SER A 354 -5.74 8.72 -26.31
N PHE A 355 -5.14 7.78 -25.56
CA PHE A 355 -5.20 6.35 -25.89
C PHE A 355 -6.63 5.81 -25.87
N LYS A 356 -7.48 6.31 -24.97
CA LYS A 356 -8.91 5.97 -24.99
C LYS A 356 -9.54 6.44 -26.30
N GLN A 357 -9.33 7.71 -26.67
CA GLN A 357 -9.93 8.29 -27.87
C GLN A 357 -9.59 7.47 -29.12
N SER A 358 -8.34 7.01 -29.26
CA SER A 358 -7.92 6.17 -30.40
C SER A 358 -8.45 4.73 -30.35
N ALA A 359 -8.62 4.14 -29.16
CA ALA A 359 -9.20 2.81 -28.99
C ALA A 359 -10.70 2.77 -29.35
N VAL A 360 -11.45 3.84 -29.06
CA VAL A 360 -12.87 3.96 -29.43
C VAL A 360 -13.05 3.97 -30.96
N PHE A 361 -12.13 4.57 -31.72
CA PHE A 361 -12.15 4.53 -33.20
C PHE A 361 -11.88 3.13 -33.80
N SER A 362 -11.40 2.16 -33.01
CA SER A 362 -11.11 0.81 -33.48
C SER A 362 -12.23 -0.21 -33.21
N GLU A 363 -13.27 0.16 -32.45
CA GLU A 363 -14.39 -0.71 -32.09
C GLU A 363 -15.73 -0.34 -32.78
N GLU A 364 -15.73 0.48 -33.83
CA GLU A 364 -16.91 0.62 -34.69
C GLU A 364 -17.11 -0.67 -35.52
N PRO A 365 -18.24 -1.39 -35.37
CA PRO A 365 -18.52 -2.53 -36.23
C PRO A 365 -18.76 -2.01 -37.64
N CYS A 366 -17.98 -2.53 -38.60
CA CYS A 366 -18.19 -2.37 -40.02
C CYS A 366 -19.66 -2.75 -40.35
N GLN A 367 -20.54 -1.75 -40.41
CA GLN A 367 -21.90 -1.93 -40.89
C GLN A 367 -21.78 -2.32 -42.36
N LYS A 368 -22.05 -3.61 -42.62
CA LYS A 368 -22.29 -4.15 -43.95
C LYS A 368 -23.29 -3.23 -44.64
N ARG A 369 -22.83 -2.50 -45.65
CA ARG A 369 -23.69 -1.97 -46.71
C ARG A 369 -24.29 -3.16 -47.44
N GLN A 370 -25.48 -3.58 -47.02
CA GLN A 370 -26.45 -4.17 -47.93
C GLN A 370 -27.13 -3.00 -48.63
N HIS A 371 -26.94 -2.89 -49.94
CA HIS A 371 -27.96 -2.34 -50.81
C HIS A 371 -27.97 -3.15 -52.10
N ASP A 372 -29.19 -3.56 -52.42
CA ASP A 372 -29.69 -4.17 -53.65
C ASP A 372 -29.24 -3.46 -54.94
#